data_AF-A0A818MUQ4-F1
#
_entry.id   AF-A0A818MUQ4-F1
#
_cell.length_a   1.000
_cell.length_b   1.000
_cell.length_c   1.000
_cell.angle_alpha   90.00
_cell.angle_beta   90.00
_cell.angle_gamma   90.00
#
_symmetry.space_group_name_H-M   'P 1'
#
loop_
_entity.id
_entity.type
_entity.pdbx_description
1 polymer ?
#
loop_
_entity_poly.entity_id
_entity_poly.type
_entity_poly.pdbx_seq_one_letter_code
_entity_poly.pdbx_strand_id
1 'polypeptide(L)'
;MLFHTNWQIKESGILVLGAIAEGCSYGLAPHLPDLVDYLIKCLNDKKPLVRSITCWTLSRYSSWIVHNEVQEAACSAFATLEEEACIQMVPYLKQILETLVHAFRKYQAKNLLILYDAIGTLADSVGSHLNRPDYIQLLMPPLIERWNLLRNDDKDLFPLLECLSSIATALQTGFLPYCEPVFGRCILLVQQTLEASGPDTPPDKDFMIVALDLLSGLTEGLGK
;
A
#
# COMPACT_ATOMS: atom_id res chain seq x y z
N MET A 1 12.55 19.30 18.30
CA MET A 1 13.66 20.13 17.75
C MET A 1 13.28 20.76 16.42
N LEU A 2 12.77 20.01 15.44
CA LEU A 2 12.40 20.51 14.11
C LEU A 2 11.29 21.58 14.13
N PHE A 3 10.25 21.40 14.94
CA PHE A 3 9.11 22.34 15.01
C PHE A 3 9.34 23.55 15.95
N HIS A 4 10.59 23.84 16.33
CA HIS A 4 10.86 24.89 17.30
C HIS A 4 10.67 26.30 16.70
N THR A 5 10.12 27.23 17.49
CA THR A 5 9.86 28.62 17.07
C THR A 5 11.14 29.42 16.83
N ASN A 6 12.17 29.16 17.63
CA ASN A 6 13.54 29.63 17.41
C ASN A 6 14.14 29.00 16.13
N TRP A 7 14.47 29.84 15.15
CA TRP A 7 14.93 29.40 13.84
C TRP A 7 16.31 28.75 13.86
N GLN A 8 17.19 29.11 14.79
CA GLN A 8 18.51 28.48 14.94
C GLN A 8 18.37 27.02 15.38
N ILE A 9 17.48 26.75 16.33
CA ILE A 9 17.22 25.38 16.81
C ILE A 9 16.59 24.53 15.70
N LYS A 10 15.66 25.12 14.92
CA LYS A 10 15.07 24.47 13.74
C LYS A 10 16.14 24.16 12.69
N GLU A 11 16.96 25.14 12.33
CA GLU A 11 18.05 25.02 11.35
C GLU A 11 19.00 23.87 11.74
N SER A 12 19.44 23.84 13.00
CA SER A 12 20.35 22.80 13.48
C SER A 12 19.69 21.41 13.47
N GLY A 13 18.38 21.33 13.72
CA GLY A 13 17.63 20.09 13.56
C GLY A 13 17.59 19.60 12.11
N ILE A 14 17.38 20.50 11.14
CA ILE A 14 17.36 20.17 9.70
C ILE A 14 18.76 19.75 9.22
N LEU A 15 19.81 20.41 9.71
CA LEU A 15 21.20 20.00 9.45
C LEU A 15 21.46 18.57 9.93
N VAL A 16 21.06 18.23 11.16
CA VAL A 16 21.23 16.88 11.71
C VAL A 16 20.52 15.85 10.84
N LEU A 17 19.29 16.12 10.39
CA LEU A 17 18.56 15.23 9.48
C LEU A 17 19.34 14.95 8.18
N GLY A 18 19.99 15.95 7.58
CA GLY A 18 20.77 15.76 6.37
C GLY A 18 22.10 15.05 6.62
N ALA A 19 22.72 15.27 7.78
CA ALA A 19 23.98 14.65 8.18
C ALA A 19 23.84 13.14 8.40
N ILE A 20 22.72 12.68 8.97
CA ILE A 20 22.49 11.26 9.26
C ILE A 20 21.91 10.47 8.08
N ALA A 21 21.60 11.12 6.95
CA ALA A 21 20.90 10.50 5.82
C ALA A 21 21.61 9.25 5.27
N GLU A 22 22.94 9.25 5.16
CA GLU A 22 23.73 8.12 4.63
C GLU A 22 23.89 6.97 5.64
N GLY A 23 23.87 7.25 6.95
CA GLY A 23 24.08 6.23 7.99
C GLY A 23 22.81 5.61 8.55
N CYS A 24 21.67 6.30 8.42
CA CYS A 24 20.40 5.92 9.05
C CYS A 24 19.24 5.78 8.05
N SER A 25 19.53 5.63 6.76
CA SER A 25 18.51 5.58 5.69
C SER A 25 17.41 4.54 5.94
N TYR A 26 17.77 3.33 6.41
CA TYR A 26 16.80 2.27 6.71
C TYR A 26 15.94 2.58 7.94
N GLY A 27 16.51 3.17 8.98
CA GLY A 27 15.77 3.53 10.20
C GLY A 27 14.89 4.77 10.02
N LEU A 28 15.27 5.67 9.11
CA LEU A 28 14.51 6.88 8.81
C LEU A 28 13.42 6.66 7.75
N ALA A 29 13.58 5.64 6.90
CA ALA A 29 12.66 5.30 5.82
C ALA A 29 11.16 5.43 6.18
N PRO A 30 10.66 4.87 7.31
CA PRO A 30 9.25 4.98 7.69
C PRO A 30 8.79 6.42 7.95
N HIS A 31 9.70 7.33 8.31
CA HIS A 31 9.41 8.72 8.65
C HIS A 31 9.71 9.69 7.50
N LEU A 32 10.39 9.23 6.44
CA LEU A 32 10.75 10.07 5.31
C LEU A 32 9.57 10.73 4.59
N PRO A 33 8.38 10.10 4.42
CA PRO A 33 7.23 10.77 3.81
C PRO A 33 6.87 12.08 4.54
N ASP A 34 6.64 12.00 5.85
CA ASP A 34 6.28 13.18 6.66
C ASP A 34 7.42 14.20 6.74
N LEU A 35 8.67 13.72 6.83
CA LEU A 35 9.85 14.58 6.91
C LEU A 35 10.09 15.34 5.60
N VAL A 36 9.93 14.69 4.45
CA VAL A 36 10.10 15.34 3.13
C VAL A 36 9.01 16.38 2.94
N ASP A 37 7.75 16.08 3.24
CA ASP A 37 6.64 17.06 3.20
C ASP A 37 6.91 18.27 4.09
N TYR A 38 7.40 18.04 5.31
CA TYR A 38 7.80 19.10 6.22
C TYR A 38 8.96 19.95 5.66
N LEU A 39 9.99 19.30 5.10
CA LEU A 39 11.14 19.98 4.50
C LEU A 39 10.72 20.81 3.28
N ILE A 40 9.85 20.31 2.41
CA ILE A 40 9.30 21.07 1.28
C ILE A 40 8.60 22.35 1.79
N LYS A 41 7.82 22.27 2.87
CA LYS A 41 7.21 23.45 3.50
C LYS A 41 8.28 24.42 4.03
N CYS A 42 9.38 23.91 4.58
CA CYS A 42 10.50 24.73 5.08
C CYS A 42 11.27 25.47 3.98
N LEU A 43 11.14 25.08 2.70
CA LEU A 43 11.66 25.85 1.58
C LEU A 43 11.03 27.25 1.48
N ASN A 44 9.87 27.47 2.09
CA ASN A 44 9.19 28.77 2.15
C ASN A 44 9.42 29.50 3.50
N ASP A 45 10.36 29.07 4.35
CA ASP A 45 10.62 29.72 5.64
C ASP A 45 11.12 31.17 5.45
N LYS A 46 10.73 32.06 6.37
CA LYS A 46 11.12 33.48 6.37
C LYS A 46 12.64 33.66 6.44
N LYS A 47 13.38 32.73 7.05
CA LYS A 47 14.83 32.82 7.24
C LYS A 47 15.60 32.15 6.11
N PRO A 48 16.49 32.88 5.39
CA PRO A 48 17.26 32.32 4.28
C PRO A 48 18.14 31.11 4.66
N LEU A 49 18.72 31.12 5.86
CA LEU A 49 19.57 30.03 6.34
C LEU A 49 18.79 28.71 6.51
N VAL A 50 17.56 28.80 7.03
CA VAL A 50 16.66 27.64 7.14
C VAL A 50 16.35 27.07 5.75
N ARG A 51 16.04 27.93 4.76
CA ARG A 51 15.82 27.49 3.37
C ARG A 51 17.05 26.82 2.77
N SER A 52 18.22 27.41 2.96
CA SER A 52 19.49 26.87 2.44
C SER A 52 19.78 25.48 2.98
N ILE A 53 19.69 25.30 4.30
CA ILE A 53 19.95 23.98 4.90
C ILE A 53 18.88 22.96 4.51
N THR A 54 17.63 23.41 4.33
CA THR A 54 16.53 22.56 3.85
C THR A 54 16.81 22.04 2.45
N CYS A 55 17.26 22.90 1.52
CA CYS A 55 17.66 22.47 0.17
C CYS A 55 18.78 21.42 0.22
N TRP A 56 19.79 21.66 1.05
CA TRP A 56 20.90 20.72 1.22
C TRP A 56 20.40 19.38 1.78
N THR A 57 19.61 19.39 2.85
CA THR A 57 19.05 18.17 3.44
C THR A 57 18.15 17.41 2.47
N LEU A 58 17.27 18.09 1.71
CA LEU A 58 16.46 17.44 0.67
C LEU A 58 17.32 16.77 -0.41
N SER A 59 18.44 17.39 -0.80
CA SER A 59 19.36 16.78 -1.78
C SER A 59 19.93 15.45 -1.29
N ARG A 60 20.14 15.28 0.02
CA ARG A 60 20.62 14.03 0.64
C ARG A 60 19.58 12.91 0.56
N TYR A 61 18.29 13.25 0.48
CA TYR A 61 17.19 12.31 0.31
C TYR A 61 16.69 12.19 -1.14
N SER A 62 17.32 12.88 -2.09
CA SER A 62 16.89 12.93 -3.50
C SER A 62 16.69 11.56 -4.13
N SER A 63 17.59 10.61 -3.89
CA SER A 63 17.45 9.24 -4.41
C SER A 63 16.18 8.56 -3.87
N TRP A 64 15.87 8.70 -2.57
CA TRP A 64 14.64 8.14 -1.99
C TRP A 64 13.40 8.83 -2.58
N ILE A 65 13.41 10.16 -2.68
CA ILE A 65 12.29 10.94 -3.24
C ILE A 65 12.00 10.49 -4.67
N VAL A 66 13.02 10.44 -5.53
CA VAL A 66 12.87 10.04 -6.94
C VAL A 66 12.38 8.60 -7.03
N HIS A 67 12.92 7.69 -6.24
CA HIS A 67 12.48 6.30 -6.26
C HIS A 67 11.03 6.14 -5.81
N ASN A 68 10.58 6.90 -4.81
CA ASN A 68 9.21 6.79 -4.29
C ASN A 68 8.18 7.32 -5.29
N GLU A 69 8.41 8.52 -5.84
CA GLU A 69 7.51 9.15 -6.83
C GLU A 69 7.42 8.34 -8.13
N VAL A 70 8.53 7.78 -8.59
CA VAL A 70 8.55 6.94 -9.80
C VAL A 70 7.80 5.63 -9.58
N GLN A 71 7.85 5.05 -8.38
CA GLN A 71 7.10 3.83 -8.06
C GLN A 71 5.59 4.06 -8.11
N GLU A 72 5.12 5.13 -7.47
CA GLU A 72 3.71 5.55 -7.47
C GLU A 72 3.23 5.83 -8.90
N ALA A 73 3.93 6.70 -9.64
CA ALA A 73 3.55 7.04 -11.00
C ALA A 73 3.56 5.82 -11.95
N ALA A 74 4.53 4.91 -11.80
CA ALA A 74 4.60 3.71 -12.62
C ALA A 74 3.45 2.74 -12.33
N CYS A 75 3.11 2.50 -11.05
CA CYS A 75 2.00 1.62 -10.71
C CYS A 75 0.65 2.20 -11.15
N SER A 76 0.40 3.50 -10.94
CA SER A 76 -0.85 4.12 -11.41
C SER A 76 -0.98 4.09 -12.94
N ALA A 77 0.10 4.39 -13.68
CA ALA A 77 0.08 4.29 -15.14
C ALA A 77 -0.11 2.84 -15.62
N PHE A 78 0.43 1.87 -14.87
CA PHE A 78 0.26 0.45 -15.18
C PHE A 78 -1.17 -0.03 -14.92
N ALA A 79 -1.81 0.40 -13.84
CA ALA A 79 -3.22 0.10 -13.56
C ALA A 79 -4.13 0.62 -14.70
N THR A 80 -3.89 1.84 -15.19
CA THR A 80 -4.62 2.36 -16.37
C THR A 80 -4.37 1.51 -17.62
N LEU A 81 -3.16 0.98 -17.81
CA LEU A 81 -2.87 0.08 -18.93
C LEU A 81 -3.59 -1.27 -18.77
N GLU A 82 -3.72 -1.79 -17.55
CA GLU A 82 -4.44 -3.04 -17.26
C GLU A 82 -5.90 -2.95 -17.66
N GLU A 83 -6.57 -1.88 -17.28
CA GLU A 83 -7.98 -1.60 -17.61
C GLU A 83 -8.24 -1.55 -19.13
N GLU A 84 -7.26 -1.08 -19.91
CA GLU A 84 -7.37 -0.94 -21.37
C GLU A 84 -6.93 -2.22 -22.12
N ALA A 85 -5.89 -2.89 -21.63
CA ALA A 85 -5.32 -4.06 -22.30
C ALA A 85 -6.08 -5.36 -22.00
N CYS A 86 -6.64 -5.50 -20.79
CA CYS A 86 -7.39 -6.66 -20.34
C CYS A 86 -6.68 -8.00 -20.68
N ILE A 87 -7.38 -8.91 -21.37
CA ILE A 87 -6.87 -10.22 -21.77
C ILE A 87 -5.63 -10.18 -22.69
N GLN A 88 -5.30 -9.03 -23.30
CA GLN A 88 -4.07 -8.90 -24.11
C GLN A 88 -2.80 -9.00 -23.26
N MET A 89 -2.91 -8.91 -21.93
CA MET A 89 -1.80 -9.06 -20.99
C MET A 89 -1.47 -10.51 -20.67
N VAL A 90 -2.38 -11.46 -20.93
CA VAL A 90 -2.22 -12.89 -20.61
C VAL A 90 -0.89 -13.49 -21.10
N PRO A 91 -0.38 -13.18 -22.32
CA PRO A 91 0.92 -13.68 -22.79
C PRO A 91 2.13 -13.22 -21.95
N TYR A 92 2.00 -12.12 -21.21
CA TYR A 92 3.06 -11.51 -20.40
C TYR A 92 2.83 -11.66 -18.90
N LEU A 93 1.73 -12.33 -18.51
CA LEU A 93 1.23 -12.35 -17.13
C LEU A 93 2.26 -12.86 -16.13
N LYS A 94 3.08 -13.85 -16.50
CA LYS A 94 4.15 -14.35 -15.62
C LYS A 94 5.16 -13.26 -15.27
N GLN A 95 5.69 -12.55 -16.26
CA GLN A 95 6.69 -11.51 -16.07
C GLN A 95 6.12 -10.31 -15.29
N ILE A 96 4.84 -10.00 -15.53
CA ILE A 96 4.11 -8.97 -14.78
C ILE A 96 4.04 -9.36 -13.31
N LEU A 97 3.56 -10.57 -13.00
CA LEU A 97 3.44 -11.05 -11.62
C LEU A 97 4.80 -11.12 -10.92
N GLU A 98 5.86 -11.56 -11.59
CA GLU A 98 7.22 -11.56 -11.03
C GLU A 98 7.68 -10.15 -10.63
N THR A 99 7.30 -9.14 -11.42
CA THR A 99 7.61 -7.73 -11.15
C THR A 99 6.80 -7.20 -9.96
N LEU A 100 5.49 -7.45 -9.92
CA LEU A 100 4.61 -7.05 -8.82
C LEU A 100 5.02 -7.73 -7.50
N VAL A 101 5.38 -9.01 -7.54
CA VAL A 101 5.88 -9.74 -6.37
C VAL A 101 7.24 -9.22 -5.90
N HIS A 102 8.11 -8.78 -6.80
CA HIS A 102 9.34 -8.10 -6.41
C HIS A 102 9.07 -6.75 -5.71
N ALA A 103 8.03 -6.02 -6.14
CA ALA A 103 7.66 -4.73 -5.55
C ALA A 103 7.25 -4.84 -4.07
N PHE A 104 6.60 -5.93 -3.64
CA PHE A 104 6.23 -6.17 -2.23
C PHE A 104 7.39 -6.06 -1.22
N ARG A 105 8.61 -6.39 -1.66
CA ARG A 105 9.83 -6.34 -0.82
C ARG A 105 10.48 -4.98 -0.80
N LYS A 106 10.17 -4.13 -1.78
CA LYS A 106 10.82 -2.83 -2.00
C LYS A 106 9.94 -1.66 -1.59
N TYR A 107 8.63 -1.82 -1.71
CA TYR A 107 7.67 -0.75 -1.49
C TYR A 107 7.46 -0.51 0.00
N GLN A 108 7.37 0.77 0.35
CA GLN A 108 7.01 1.23 1.69
C GLN A 108 5.48 1.37 1.80
N ALA A 109 4.97 1.59 3.02
CA ALA A 109 3.53 1.53 3.33
C ALA A 109 2.64 2.24 2.30
N LYS A 110 2.88 3.53 2.01
CA LYS A 110 2.11 4.30 1.01
C LYS A 110 2.07 3.63 -0.38
N ASN A 111 3.23 3.20 -0.88
CA ASN A 111 3.34 2.63 -2.23
C ASN A 111 2.76 1.21 -2.29
N LEU A 112 2.75 0.51 -1.16
CA LEU A 112 2.14 -0.80 -1.05
C LEU A 112 0.62 -0.74 -1.27
N LEU A 113 -0.04 0.34 -0.88
CA LEU A 113 -1.47 0.55 -1.14
C LEU A 113 -1.75 0.60 -2.64
N ILE A 114 -0.92 1.33 -3.39
CA ILE A 114 -1.02 1.45 -4.85
C ILE A 114 -0.67 0.11 -5.54
N LEU A 115 0.22 -0.67 -4.94
CA LEU A 115 0.53 -2.01 -5.44
C LEU A 115 -0.66 -2.96 -5.29
N TYR A 116 -1.42 -2.87 -4.20
CA TYR A 116 -2.64 -3.67 -4.03
C TYR A 116 -3.69 -3.34 -5.09
N ASP A 117 -3.89 -2.06 -5.36
CA ASP A 117 -4.78 -1.58 -6.43
C ASP A 117 -4.39 -2.16 -7.79
N ALA A 118 -3.12 -2.01 -8.21
CA ALA A 118 -2.63 -2.58 -9.46
C ALA A 118 -2.81 -4.12 -9.54
N ILE A 119 -2.58 -4.85 -8.44
CA ILE A 119 -2.81 -6.30 -8.43
C ILE A 119 -4.29 -6.64 -8.56
N GLY A 120 -5.17 -5.88 -7.90
CA GLY A 120 -6.62 -6.03 -8.01
C GLY A 120 -7.11 -5.79 -9.44
N THR A 121 -6.70 -4.67 -10.03
CA THR A 121 -7.00 -4.31 -11.42
C THR A 121 -6.49 -5.35 -12.40
N LEU A 122 -5.28 -5.88 -12.21
CA LEU A 122 -4.78 -7.00 -13.01
C LEU A 122 -5.70 -8.22 -12.91
N ALA A 123 -6.10 -8.60 -11.70
CA ALA A 123 -6.97 -9.75 -11.46
C ALA A 123 -8.33 -9.60 -12.16
N ASP A 124 -8.93 -8.41 -12.09
CA ASP A 124 -10.18 -8.09 -12.79
C ASP A 124 -10.01 -8.11 -14.31
N SER A 125 -8.86 -7.64 -14.79
CA SER A 125 -8.52 -7.54 -16.22
C SER A 125 -8.27 -8.90 -16.89
N VAL A 126 -7.61 -9.83 -16.19
CA VAL A 126 -7.26 -11.16 -16.75
C VAL A 126 -8.21 -12.27 -16.31
N GLY A 127 -8.96 -12.07 -15.22
CA GLY A 127 -9.92 -13.04 -14.68
C GLY A 127 -9.30 -14.42 -14.41
N SER A 128 -10.01 -15.48 -14.83
CA SER A 128 -9.62 -16.88 -14.58
C SER A 128 -8.30 -17.32 -15.21
N HIS A 129 -7.69 -16.52 -16.09
CA HIS A 129 -6.32 -16.77 -16.56
C HIS A 129 -5.29 -16.70 -15.42
N LEU A 130 -5.62 -16.01 -14.32
CA LEU A 130 -4.81 -15.96 -13.10
C LEU A 130 -4.88 -17.28 -12.30
N ASN A 131 -5.92 -18.09 -12.49
CA ASN A 131 -6.13 -19.36 -11.78
C ASN A 131 -5.20 -20.46 -12.32
N ARG A 132 -3.90 -20.31 -12.04
CA ARG A 132 -2.87 -21.29 -12.36
C ARG A 132 -1.98 -21.55 -11.15
N PRO A 133 -1.56 -22.80 -10.88
CA PRO A 133 -0.77 -23.12 -9.70
C PRO A 133 0.53 -22.32 -9.57
N ASP A 134 1.22 -22.06 -10.68
CA ASP A 134 2.46 -21.29 -10.71
C ASP A 134 2.24 -19.81 -10.36
N TYR A 135 1.12 -19.22 -10.76
CA TYR A 135 0.78 -17.83 -10.45
C TYR A 135 0.28 -17.68 -9.01
N ILE A 136 -0.55 -18.61 -8.54
CA ILE A 136 -1.04 -18.65 -7.15
C ILE A 136 0.13 -18.78 -6.17
N GLN A 137 1.07 -19.70 -6.44
CA GLN A 137 2.26 -19.89 -5.60
C GLN A 137 3.18 -18.68 -5.58
N LEU A 138 3.16 -17.85 -6.62
CA LEU A 138 3.95 -16.62 -6.69
C LEU A 138 3.27 -15.48 -5.92
N LEU A 139 1.96 -15.30 -6.12
CA LEU A 139 1.22 -14.11 -5.67
C LEU A 139 0.66 -14.23 -4.24
N MET A 140 0.11 -15.37 -3.85
CA MET A 140 -0.60 -15.49 -2.57
C MET A 140 0.32 -15.38 -1.34
N PRO A 141 1.53 -15.95 -1.29
CA PRO A 141 2.38 -15.86 -0.11
C PRO A 141 2.65 -14.42 0.40
N PRO A 142 3.08 -13.45 -0.43
CA PRO A 142 3.30 -12.08 0.05
C PRO A 142 2.00 -11.38 0.49
N LEU A 143 0.86 -11.67 -0.14
CA LEU A 143 -0.44 -11.12 0.27
C LEU A 143 -0.86 -11.64 1.65
N ILE A 144 -0.71 -12.94 1.88
CA ILE A 144 -1.06 -13.57 3.17
C ILE A 144 -0.09 -13.16 4.27
N GLU A 145 1.19 -12.95 3.96
CA GLU A 145 2.14 -12.36 4.91
C GLU A 145 1.66 -10.99 5.38
N ARG A 146 1.26 -10.11 4.46
CA ARG A 146 0.73 -8.78 4.79
C ARG A 146 -0.60 -8.85 5.53
N TRP A 147 -1.49 -9.75 5.12
CA TRP A 147 -2.75 -10.04 5.82
C TRP A 147 -2.52 -10.33 7.30
N ASN A 148 -1.58 -11.22 7.63
CA ASN A 148 -1.31 -11.60 9.01
C ASN A 148 -0.63 -10.49 9.84
N LEU A 149 0.00 -9.50 9.19
CA LEU A 149 0.68 -8.40 9.85
C LEU A 149 -0.26 -7.26 10.26
N LEU A 150 -1.25 -6.95 9.41
CA LEU A 150 -2.19 -5.85 9.65
C LEU A 150 -3.18 -6.19 10.76
N ARG A 151 -3.58 -5.19 11.55
CA ARG A 151 -4.58 -5.35 12.62
C ARG A 151 -5.99 -5.04 12.12
N ASN A 152 -7.01 -5.40 12.90
CA ASN A 152 -8.41 -5.17 12.55
C ASN A 152 -8.85 -3.69 12.70
N ASP A 153 -8.06 -2.87 13.37
CA ASP A 153 -8.26 -1.43 13.53
C ASP A 153 -7.39 -0.60 12.57
N ASP A 154 -6.66 -1.26 11.67
CA ASP A 154 -5.74 -0.62 10.72
C ASP A 154 -6.44 -0.34 9.38
N LYS A 155 -6.44 0.93 8.96
CA LYS A 155 -7.06 1.36 7.70
C LYS A 155 -6.25 0.94 6.47
N ASP A 156 -4.98 0.58 6.64
CA ASP A 156 -4.18 -0.03 5.57
C ASP A 156 -4.73 -1.41 5.14
N LEU A 157 -5.68 -1.96 5.90
CA LEU A 157 -6.40 -3.18 5.55
C LEU A 157 -7.36 -2.98 4.38
N PHE A 158 -7.87 -1.77 4.14
CA PHE A 158 -8.90 -1.55 3.10
C PHE A 158 -8.40 -1.92 1.70
N PRO A 159 -7.25 -1.40 1.22
CA PRO A 159 -6.80 -1.72 -0.14
C PRO A 159 -6.40 -3.19 -0.28
N LEU A 160 -5.94 -3.84 0.80
CA LEU A 160 -5.65 -5.27 0.79
C LEU A 160 -6.93 -6.11 0.69
N LEU A 161 -8.01 -5.74 1.39
CA LEU A 161 -9.30 -6.42 1.32
C LEU A 161 -9.93 -6.32 -0.07
N GLU A 162 -9.91 -5.12 -0.66
CA GLU A 162 -10.38 -4.86 -2.02
C GLU A 162 -9.58 -5.68 -3.04
N CYS A 163 -8.24 -5.67 -2.94
CA CYS A 163 -7.37 -6.49 -3.79
C CYS A 163 -7.67 -8.00 -3.67
N LEU A 164 -7.87 -8.50 -2.43
CA LEU A 164 -8.25 -9.90 -2.21
C LEU A 164 -9.63 -10.24 -2.78
N SER A 165 -10.53 -9.26 -2.90
CA SER A 165 -11.88 -9.44 -3.47
C SER A 165 -11.78 -9.77 -4.97
N SER A 166 -11.04 -8.96 -5.72
CA SER A 166 -10.73 -9.20 -7.14
C SER A 166 -9.98 -10.52 -7.34
N ILE A 167 -8.96 -10.80 -6.49
CA ILE A 167 -8.20 -12.06 -6.56
C ILE A 167 -9.07 -13.28 -6.28
N ALA A 168 -9.94 -13.23 -5.26
CA ALA A 168 -10.82 -14.36 -4.94
C ALA A 168 -11.74 -14.71 -6.12
N THR A 169 -12.30 -13.68 -6.76
CA THR A 169 -13.13 -13.83 -7.96
C THR A 169 -12.36 -14.41 -9.14
N ALA A 170 -11.12 -13.93 -9.38
CA ALA A 170 -10.26 -14.39 -10.46
C ALA A 170 -9.71 -15.82 -10.24
N LEU A 171 -9.33 -16.16 -9.01
CA LEU A 171 -8.76 -17.46 -8.67
C LEU A 171 -9.79 -18.56 -8.51
N GLN A 172 -11.06 -18.23 -8.27
CA GLN A 172 -12.14 -19.22 -8.12
C GLN A 172 -11.77 -20.31 -7.09
N THR A 173 -11.96 -21.60 -7.45
CA THR A 173 -11.55 -22.74 -6.63
C THR A 173 -10.05 -22.78 -6.28
N GLY A 174 -9.19 -22.08 -7.03
CA GLY A 174 -7.78 -21.88 -6.69
C GLY A 174 -7.57 -21.12 -5.37
N PHE A 175 -8.57 -20.35 -4.92
CA PHE A 175 -8.54 -19.62 -3.64
C PHE A 175 -8.88 -20.51 -2.43
N LEU A 176 -9.40 -21.73 -2.62
CA LEU A 176 -9.87 -22.62 -1.54
C LEU A 176 -8.87 -22.78 -0.38
N PRO A 177 -7.55 -22.97 -0.59
CA PRO A 177 -6.60 -23.11 0.50
C PRO A 177 -6.49 -21.89 1.42
N TYR A 178 -6.95 -20.73 0.98
CA TYR A 178 -6.87 -19.45 1.69
C TYR A 178 -8.22 -18.97 2.20
N CYS A 179 -9.32 -19.59 1.77
CA CYS A 179 -10.69 -19.11 2.03
C CYS A 179 -11.05 -19.06 3.51
N GLU A 180 -10.77 -20.11 4.27
CA GLU A 180 -11.22 -20.24 5.67
C GLU A 180 -10.73 -19.09 6.58
N PRO A 181 -9.42 -18.77 6.66
CA PRO A 181 -8.96 -17.66 7.49
C PRO A 181 -9.43 -16.29 6.98
N VAL A 182 -9.61 -16.13 5.66
CA VAL A 182 -10.10 -14.87 5.06
C VAL A 182 -11.56 -14.64 5.45
N PHE A 183 -12.41 -15.65 5.23
CA PHE A 183 -13.82 -15.63 5.60
C PHE A 183 -14.01 -15.35 7.09
N GLY A 184 -13.30 -16.08 7.96
CA GLY A 184 -13.40 -15.92 9.41
C GLY A 184 -13.07 -14.51 9.88
N ARG A 185 -12.05 -13.87 9.29
CA ARG A 185 -11.70 -12.50 9.64
C ARG A 185 -12.73 -11.48 9.13
N CYS A 186 -13.27 -11.64 7.92
CA CYS A 186 -14.32 -10.74 7.44
C CYS A 186 -15.56 -10.76 8.34
N ILE A 187 -15.99 -11.95 8.79
CA ILE A 187 -17.09 -12.06 9.75
C ILE A 187 -16.76 -11.35 11.06
N LEU A 188 -15.54 -11.51 11.57
CA LEU A 188 -15.09 -10.83 12.78
C LEU A 188 -15.12 -9.31 12.62
N LEU A 189 -14.65 -8.76 11.50
CA LEU A 189 -14.69 -7.32 11.23
C LEU A 189 -16.12 -6.78 11.23
N VAL A 190 -17.04 -7.48 10.55
CA VAL A 190 -18.46 -7.10 10.52
C VAL A 190 -19.07 -7.13 11.93
N GLN A 191 -18.79 -8.19 12.71
CA GLN A 191 -19.26 -8.30 14.10
C GLN A 191 -18.74 -7.15 14.97
N GLN A 192 -17.44 -6.87 14.91
CA GLN A 192 -16.81 -5.79 15.68
C GLN A 192 -17.42 -4.41 15.34
N THR A 193 -17.67 -4.13 14.06
CA THR A 193 -18.32 -2.88 13.63
C THR A 193 -19.76 -2.78 14.16
N LEU A 194 -20.52 -3.87 14.15
CA LEU A 194 -21.90 -3.89 14.67
C LEU A 194 -21.94 -3.72 16.19
N GLU A 195 -21.03 -4.37 16.93
CA GLU A 195 -20.93 -4.28 18.39
C GLU A 195 -20.46 -2.89 18.87
N ALA A 196 -19.59 -2.24 18.09
CA ALA A 196 -19.12 -0.88 18.38
C ALA A 196 -20.20 0.20 18.13
N SER A 197 -21.34 -0.17 17.53
CA SER A 197 -22.44 0.75 17.24
C SER A 197 -23.24 1.07 18.50
N GLY A 198 -23.04 2.28 19.06
CA GLY A 198 -23.81 2.79 20.19
C GLY A 198 -24.78 3.91 19.80
N PRO A 199 -25.68 4.34 20.71
CA PRO A 199 -26.59 5.46 20.47
C PRO A 199 -25.86 6.78 20.13
N ASP A 200 -24.65 6.98 20.67
CA ASP A 200 -23.90 8.23 20.57
C ASP A 200 -22.56 8.11 19.80
N THR A 201 -22.22 6.90 19.31
CA THR A 201 -20.98 6.64 18.55
C THR A 201 -21.32 5.90 17.27
N PRO A 202 -21.36 6.59 16.12
CA PRO A 202 -21.60 5.91 14.85
C PRO A 202 -20.42 4.99 14.55
N PRO A 203 -20.68 3.74 14.13
CA PRO A 203 -19.62 2.81 13.77
C PRO A 203 -18.83 3.32 12.56
N ASP A 204 -17.53 3.03 12.52
CA ASP A 204 -16.76 3.12 11.27
C ASP A 204 -17.22 1.99 10.35
N LYS A 205 -18.11 2.34 9.42
CA LYS A 205 -18.74 1.38 8.50
C LYS A 205 -17.79 0.92 7.40
N ASP A 206 -16.65 1.58 7.21
CA ASP A 206 -15.74 1.29 6.11
C ASP A 206 -15.22 -0.15 6.23
N PHE A 207 -14.76 -0.57 7.42
CA PHE A 207 -14.35 -1.96 7.69
C PHE A 207 -15.43 -2.99 7.35
N MET A 208 -16.68 -2.68 7.69
CA MET A 208 -17.81 -3.58 7.38
C MET A 208 -18.08 -3.63 5.88
N ILE A 209 -18.01 -2.50 5.18
CA ILE A 209 -18.22 -2.45 3.72
C ILE A 209 -17.17 -3.30 3.00
N VAL A 210 -15.88 -3.08 3.26
CA VAL A 210 -14.81 -3.83 2.56
C VAL A 210 -14.80 -5.31 2.96
N ALA A 211 -15.17 -5.66 4.19
CA ALA A 211 -15.29 -7.05 4.61
C ALA A 211 -16.46 -7.76 3.90
N LEU A 212 -17.59 -7.08 3.74
CA LEU A 212 -18.74 -7.62 3.01
C LEU A 212 -18.46 -7.74 1.51
N ASP A 213 -17.72 -6.80 0.93
CA ASP A 213 -17.29 -6.89 -0.46
C ASP A 213 -16.41 -8.12 -0.71
N LEU A 214 -15.39 -8.35 0.13
CA LEU A 214 -14.57 -9.57 0.03
C LEU A 214 -15.37 -10.85 0.24
N LEU A 215 -16.36 -10.86 1.15
CA LEU A 215 -17.27 -12.01 1.29
C LEU A 215 -18.07 -12.23 0.01
N SER A 216 -18.52 -11.17 -0.65
CA SER A 216 -19.18 -11.25 -1.96
C SER A 216 -18.24 -11.86 -3.00
N GLY A 217 -17.01 -11.34 -3.13
CA GLY A 217 -15.99 -11.88 -4.05
C GLY A 217 -15.65 -13.36 -3.80
N LEU A 218 -15.56 -13.78 -2.53
CA LEU A 218 -15.41 -15.19 -2.16
C LEU A 218 -16.58 -16.04 -2.65
N THR A 219 -17.82 -15.58 -2.43
CA THR A 219 -19.01 -16.32 -2.88
C THR A 219 -19.11 -16.38 -4.39
N GLU A 220 -18.72 -15.33 -5.11
CA GLU A 220 -18.72 -15.31 -6.56
C GLU A 220 -17.64 -16.23 -7.13
N GLY A 221 -16.41 -16.17 -6.60
CA GLY A 221 -15.29 -16.99 -7.06
C GLY A 221 -15.50 -18.47 -6.78
N LEU A 222 -15.90 -18.83 -5.56
CA LEU A 222 -16.05 -20.23 -5.13
C LEU A 222 -17.37 -20.87 -5.58
N GLY A 223 -18.36 -20.05 -5.96
CA GLY A 223 -19.62 -20.52 -6.53
C GLY A 223 -19.54 -20.90 -8.02
N LYS A 224 -18.41 -20.64 -8.68
CA LYS A 224 -18.12 -20.98 -10.09
C LYS A 224 -17.30 -22.26 -10.18
#